data_AF-A0A8T0D0X3-F1
#
_entry.id   AF-A0A8T0D0X3-F1
#
_cell.length_a   1.000
_cell.length_b   1.000
_cell.length_c   1.000
_cell.angle_alpha   90.00
_cell.angle_beta   90.00
_cell.angle_gamma   90.00
#
_symmetry.space_group_name_H-M   'P 1'
#
loop_
_entity.id
_entity.type
_entity.pdbx_description
1 polymer ?
#
loop_
_entity_poly.entity_id
_entity_poly.type
_entity_poly.pdbx_seq_one_letter_code
_entity_poly.pdbx_strand_id
1 'polypeptide(L)'
;MESENPYVDFRGSMEEMVESHGLKDWECLEALLGWYLRVNGKRNHGFIVEAFVDLLMSLASDKSNGSDSITRYSSAASCFSASSPSCSLKGGNGIHEEDDGDDVLGKR
;
A
#
# COMPACT_ATOMS: atom_id res chain seq x y z
N MET A 1 34.57 1.69 -7.85
CA MET A 1 34.39 3.11 -7.52
C MET A 1 33.56 3.12 -6.25
N GLU A 2 34.20 3.32 -5.09
CA GLU A 2 33.45 3.63 -3.86
C GLU A 2 33.08 5.10 -4.00
N SER A 3 31.78 5.42 -3.96
CA SER A 3 31.30 6.79 -4.11
C SER A 3 31.85 7.69 -3.00
N GLU A 4 31.90 8.98 -3.29
CA GLU A 4 32.39 10.02 -2.39
C GLU A 4 31.49 10.18 -1.16
N ASN A 5 30.21 9.77 -1.24
CA ASN A 5 29.30 9.74 -0.08
C ASN A 5 28.35 8.52 -0.10
N PRO A 6 28.74 7.39 0.52
CA PRO A 6 27.96 6.15 0.47
C PRO A 6 26.56 6.28 1.08
N TYR A 7 26.38 7.10 2.12
CA TYR A 7 25.06 7.32 2.72
C TYR A 7 24.07 7.92 1.71
N VAL A 8 24.47 9.01 1.02
CA VAL A 8 23.60 9.72 0.08
C VAL A 8 23.22 8.81 -1.09
N ASP A 9 24.18 8.02 -1.57
CA ASP A 9 23.94 7.08 -2.66
C ASP A 9 22.92 5.99 -2.29
N PHE A 10 23.09 5.38 -1.11
CA PHE A 10 22.14 4.35 -0.66
C PHE A 10 20.76 4.94 -0.45
N ARG A 11 20.67 6.14 0.16
CA ARG A 11 19.40 6.81 0.38
C ARG A 11 18.68 7.09 -0.92
N GLY A 12 19.33 7.76 -1.87
CA GLY A 12 18.73 8.09 -3.16
C GLY A 12 18.29 6.84 -3.93
N SER A 13 19.11 5.79 -3.92
CA SER A 13 18.79 4.54 -4.60
C SER A 13 17.62 3.78 -3.95
N MET A 14 17.48 3.82 -2.62
CA MET A 14 16.31 3.24 -1.93
C MET A 14 15.04 4.06 -2.18
N GLU A 15 15.12 5.39 -2.15
CA GLU A 15 13.99 6.29 -2.44
C GLU A 15 13.44 6.05 -3.85
N GLU A 16 14.32 5.99 -4.86
CA GLU A 16 13.94 5.71 -6.25
C GLU A 16 13.25 4.34 -6.40
N MET A 17 13.73 3.31 -5.69
CA MET A 17 13.12 1.98 -5.71
C MET A 17 11.73 1.97 -5.05
N VAL A 18 11.57 2.67 -3.93
CA VAL A 18 10.27 2.78 -3.26
C VAL A 18 9.26 3.53 -4.13
N GLU A 19 9.68 4.60 -4.79
CA GLU A 19 8.82 5.41 -5.66
C GLU A 19 8.43 4.66 -6.93
N SER A 20 9.40 4.04 -7.62
CA SER A 20 9.18 3.37 -8.91
C SER A 20 8.36 2.09 -8.77
N HIS A 21 8.57 1.32 -7.70
CA HIS A 21 7.91 0.04 -7.49
C HIS A 21 6.79 0.08 -6.44
N GLY A 22 6.57 1.22 -5.78
CA GLY A 22 5.52 1.38 -4.77
C GLY A 22 5.74 0.55 -3.51
N LEU A 23 7.00 0.30 -3.11
CA LEU A 23 7.37 -0.53 -1.96
C LEU A 23 7.07 0.18 -0.64
N LYS A 24 5.79 0.31 -0.27
CA LYS A 24 5.35 0.98 0.97
C LYS A 24 5.02 0.01 2.10
N ASP A 25 4.95 -1.29 1.80
CA ASP A 25 4.70 -2.33 2.78
C ASP A 25 5.99 -2.67 3.55
N TRP A 26 5.82 -2.92 4.85
CA TRP A 26 6.94 -3.22 5.75
C TRP A 26 7.76 -4.42 5.26
N GLU A 27 7.10 -5.47 4.79
CA GLU A 27 7.75 -6.70 4.29
C GLU A 27 8.63 -6.42 3.06
N CYS A 28 8.18 -5.54 2.17
CA CYS A 28 8.94 -5.13 0.99
C CYS A 28 10.15 -4.27 1.38
N LEU A 29 9.97 -3.36 2.34
CA LEU A 29 11.05 -2.51 2.87
C LEU A 29 12.10 -3.33 3.61
N GLU A 30 11.69 -4.33 4.38
CA GLU A 30 12.59 -5.27 5.05
C GLU A 30 13.37 -6.11 4.02
N ALA A 31 12.71 -6.60 2.97
CA ALA A 31 13.36 -7.33 1.89
C ALA A 31 14.39 -6.46 1.15
N LEU A 32 14.06 -5.19 0.90
CA LEU A 32 14.96 -4.20 0.31
C LEU A 32 16.21 -4.01 1.18
N LEU A 33 16.03 -3.73 2.47
CA LEU A 33 17.15 -3.58 3.42
C LEU A 33 18.01 -4.84 3.47
N GLY A 34 17.37 -6.01 3.58
CA GLY A 34 18.05 -7.31 3.61
C GLY A 34 18.88 -7.57 2.36
N TRP A 35 18.39 -7.15 1.18
CA TRP A 35 19.13 -7.24 -0.07
C TRP A 35 20.37 -6.34 -0.04
N TYR A 36 20.25 -5.06 0.36
CA TYR A 36 21.39 -4.15 0.47
C TYR A 36 22.45 -4.67 1.45
N LEU A 37 22.05 -5.16 2.62
CA LEU A 37 22.99 -5.70 3.60
C LEU A 37 23.70 -6.97 3.10
N ARG A 38 23.02 -7.80 2.31
CA ARG A 38 23.61 -9.03 1.75
C ARG A 38 24.61 -8.75 0.64
N VAL A 39 24.28 -7.83 -0.27
CA VAL A 39 25.11 -7.53 -1.45
C VAL A 39 26.29 -6.61 -1.11
N ASN A 40 26.21 -5.85 -0.02
CA ASN A 40 27.27 -4.95 0.42
C ASN A 40 28.11 -5.52 1.57
N GLY A 41 29.39 -5.16 1.60
CA GLY A 41 30.29 -5.53 2.69
C GLY A 41 29.91 -4.86 4.02
N LYS A 42 30.32 -5.47 5.14
CA LYS A 42 30.03 -4.99 6.51
C LYS A 42 30.40 -3.52 6.76
N ARG A 43 31.40 -3.00 6.05
CA ARG A 43 31.84 -1.59 6.15
C ARG A 43 30.77 -0.59 5.69
N ASN A 44 29.84 -1.01 4.84
CA ASN A 44 28.76 -0.19 4.32
C ASN A 44 27.47 -0.32 5.15
N HIS A 45 27.36 -1.35 5.99
CA HIS A 45 26.12 -1.67 6.71
C HIS A 45 25.65 -0.51 7.60
N GLY A 46 26.57 0.23 8.23
CA GLY A 46 26.24 1.42 9.00
C GLY A 46 25.49 2.47 8.15
N PHE A 47 26.07 2.84 7.00
CA PHE A 47 25.48 3.82 6.09
C PHE A 47 24.16 3.35 5.49
N ILE A 48 24.03 2.05 5.20
CA ILE A 48 22.80 1.44 4.67
C ILE A 48 21.67 1.54 5.70
N VAL A 49 21.94 1.19 6.96
CA VAL A 49 20.92 1.25 8.03
C VAL A 49 20.54 2.69 8.32
N GLU A 50 21.49 3.62 8.34
CA GLU A 50 21.24 5.04 8.54
C GLU A 50 20.33 5.61 7.43
N ALA A 51 20.68 5.35 6.16
CA ALA A 51 19.86 5.75 5.00
C ALA A 51 18.44 5.15 5.06
N PHE A 52 18.31 3.90 5.49
CA PHE A 52 17.01 3.24 5.61
C PHE A 52 16.13 3.84 6.72
N VAL A 53 16.70 4.22 7.87
CA VAL A 53 15.94 4.87 8.94
C VAL A 53 15.41 6.23 8.49
N ASP A 54 16.21 7.02 7.78
CA ASP A 54 15.77 8.32 7.23
C ASP A 54 14.68 8.17 6.15
N LEU A 55 14.78 7.12 5.32
CA LEU A 55 13.73 6.75 4.37
C LEU A 55 12.40 6.46 5.09
N LEU A 56 12.43 5.70 6.19
CA LEU A 56 11.22 5.41 6.98
C LEU A 56 10.60 6.67 7.59
N MET A 57 11.41 7.61 8.08
CA MET A 57 10.92 8.89 8.60
C MET A 57 10.25 9.73 7.50
N SER A 58 10.82 9.72 6.29
CA SER A 58 10.25 10.39 5.13
C SER A 58 8.90 9.79 4.76
N LEU A 59 8.82 8.46 4.65
CA LEU A 59 7.58 7.75 4.33
C LEU A 59 6.47 7.96 5.39
N ALA A 60 6.86 8.00 6.67
CA ALA A 60 5.94 8.29 7.77
C ALA A 60 5.36 9.72 7.67
N SER A 61 6.19 10.68 7.23
CA SER A 61 5.77 12.06 7.02
C SER A 61 4.80 12.18 5.83
N ASP A 62 5.06 11.49 4.72
CA ASP A 62 4.15 11.48 3.56
C ASP A 62 2.77 10.91 3.89
N LYS A 63 2.72 9.89 4.74
CA LYS A 63 1.46 9.26 5.19
C LYS A 63 0.60 10.21 6.03
N SER A 64 1.20 11.18 6.71
CA SER A 64 0.49 12.20 7.48
C SER A 64 -0.09 13.34 6.62
N ASN A 65 0.42 13.51 5.39
CA ASN A 65 -0.03 14.54 4.46
C ASN A 65 -1.13 14.04 3.51
N GLY A 66 -1.61 12.80 3.71
CA GLY A 66 -2.87 12.31 3.18
C GLY A 66 -3.99 13.13 3.79
N SER A 67 -4.20 14.33 3.24
CA SER A 67 -5.29 15.22 3.60
C SER A 67 -6.56 14.39 3.62
N ASP A 68 -7.07 14.20 4.83
CA ASP A 68 -8.46 13.94 5.08
C ASP A 68 -9.20 14.96 4.21
N SER A 69 -9.73 14.49 3.09
CA SER A 69 -10.69 15.25 2.32
C SER A 69 -11.96 15.25 3.18
N ILE A 70 -11.93 15.98 4.30
CA ILE A 70 -13.12 16.58 4.86
C ILE A 70 -13.51 17.59 3.79
N THR A 71 -14.24 17.09 2.80
CA THR A 71 -15.15 17.88 1.99
C THR A 71 -15.91 18.73 2.99
N ARG A 72 -15.49 19.98 3.21
CA ARG A 72 -16.33 20.93 3.93
C ARG A 72 -17.46 21.26 2.97
N TYR A 73 -18.45 20.40 3.00
CA TYR A 73 -19.80 20.69 2.58
C TYR A 73 -20.28 21.87 3.43
N SER A 74 -20.00 23.09 2.96
CA SER A 74 -20.88 24.21 3.24
C SER A 74 -22.13 24.01 2.40
N SER A 75 -23.05 23.19 2.88
CA SER A 75 -24.41 23.13 2.34
C SER A 75 -25.36 23.63 3.40
N ALA A 76 -25.81 24.86 3.21
CA ALA A 76 -27.08 25.28 3.77
C ALA A 76 -28.18 24.43 3.11
N ALA A 77 -28.80 23.60 3.95
CA ALA A 77 -30.13 23.01 3.88
C ALA A 77 -30.56 22.25 2.60
N SER A 78 -30.68 20.92 2.73
CA SER A 78 -31.98 20.25 2.55
C SER A 78 -32.00 18.87 3.22
N CYS A 79 -32.84 18.73 4.27
CA CYS A 79 -33.73 17.60 4.63
C CYS A 79 -33.59 16.35 3.72
N PHE A 80 -33.46 15.09 4.15
CA PHE A 80 -34.14 14.31 5.20
C PHE A 80 -33.32 13.03 5.54
N SER A 81 -33.36 12.59 6.79
CA SER A 81 -32.79 11.33 7.33
C SER A 81 -33.34 10.08 6.60
N ALA A 82 -32.76 8.87 6.61
CA ALA A 82 -31.79 8.25 7.49
C ALA A 82 -31.16 7.00 6.83
N SER A 83 -30.06 6.55 7.44
CA SER A 83 -29.61 5.16 7.62
C SER A 83 -28.27 4.80 6.93
N SER A 84 -27.27 4.52 7.77
CA SER A 84 -25.93 3.98 7.46
C SER A 84 -26.02 2.64 6.71
N PRO A 85 -24.99 2.14 5.99
CA PRO A 85 -23.86 1.48 6.68
C PRO A 85 -22.50 1.38 5.94
N SER A 86 -21.52 1.02 6.77
CA SER A 86 -20.26 0.27 6.58
C SER A 86 -19.76 -0.10 5.18
N CYS A 87 -18.48 0.21 4.98
CA CYS A 87 -17.57 -0.46 4.05
C CYS A 87 -17.57 -1.99 4.23
N SER A 88 -17.60 -2.72 3.11
CA SER A 88 -16.79 -3.91 2.81
C SER A 88 -17.24 -4.51 1.47
N LEU A 89 -16.46 -4.33 0.40
CA LEU A 89 -16.50 -5.25 -0.74
C LEU A 89 -15.16 -5.97 -0.82
N LYS A 90 -15.16 -7.19 -0.30
CA LYS A 90 -14.19 -8.23 -0.63
C LYS A 90 -14.88 -9.17 -1.61
N GLY A 91 -14.33 -9.27 -2.81
CA GLY A 91 -14.81 -10.18 -3.85
C GLY A 91 -14.40 -11.63 -3.60
N GLY A 92 -15.07 -12.52 -4.33
CA GLY A 92 -14.45 -13.75 -4.85
C GLY A 92 -14.99 -15.08 -4.33
N ASN A 93 -15.96 -15.61 -5.09
CA ASN A 93 -16.21 -17.03 -5.43
C ASN A 93 -16.92 -17.96 -4.43
N GLY A 94 -18.04 -18.52 -4.90
CA GLY A 94 -18.66 -19.70 -4.28
C GLY A 94 -20.05 -20.05 -4.82
N ILE A 95 -20.05 -20.89 -5.87
CA ILE A 95 -21.00 -21.98 -6.15
C ILE A 95 -22.50 -21.67 -6.34
N HIS A 96 -22.92 -21.89 -7.59
CA HIS A 96 -24.17 -22.53 -8.06
C HIS A 96 -25.00 -23.17 -6.93
N GLU A 97 -26.32 -22.92 -6.92
CA GLU A 97 -27.42 -23.91 -7.04
C GLU A 97 -28.72 -23.13 -7.28
N GLU A 98 -29.22 -23.17 -8.53
CA GLU A 98 -30.62 -22.87 -8.82
C GLU A 98 -31.27 -24.19 -9.20
N ASP A 99 -32.21 -24.66 -8.39
CA ASP A 99 -33.31 -25.51 -8.85
C ASP A 99 -34.44 -25.46 -7.82
N ASP A 100 -35.53 -24.77 -8.18
CA ASP A 100 -36.84 -25.02 -7.63
C ASP A 100 -37.86 -24.67 -8.74
N GLY A 101 -38.65 -25.66 -9.16
CA GLY A 101 -39.90 -25.41 -9.86
C GLY A 101 -40.11 -26.15 -11.18
N ASP A 102 -40.66 -27.35 -11.04
CA ASP A 102 -41.60 -28.06 -11.93
C ASP A 102 -42.34 -27.24 -13.01
N ASP A 103 -42.51 -27.77 -14.23
CA ASP A 103 -43.61 -28.68 -14.57
C ASP A 103 -43.67 -29.00 -16.09
N VAL A 104 -43.71 -30.31 -16.37
CA VAL A 104 -44.50 -31.03 -17.39
C VAL A 104 -45.04 -30.26 -18.62
N LEU A 105 -44.71 -30.72 -19.84
CA LEU A 105 -45.63 -31.54 -20.67
C LEU A 105 -45.18 -31.67 -22.15
N GLY A 106 -44.78 -32.89 -22.53
CA GLY A 106 -45.23 -33.56 -23.76
C GLY A 106 -44.70 -33.04 -25.12
N LYS A 107 -44.81 -33.77 -26.22
CA LYS A 107 -45.28 -35.13 -26.47
C LYS A 107 -44.94 -35.41 -27.95
N ARG A 108 -44.42 -36.63 -28.19
CA ARG A 108 -44.41 -37.38 -29.46
C ARG A 108 -43.46 -36.94 -30.57
#